data_AF-A0A7C7QYP6-F1
#
_entry.id   AF-A0A7C7QYP6-F1
#
_cell.length_a   1.000
_cell.length_b   1.000
_cell.length_c   1.000
_cell.angle_alpha   90.00
_cell.angle_beta   90.00
_cell.angle_gamma   90.00
#
_symmetry.space_group_name_H-M   'P 1'
#
loop_
_entity.id
_entity.type
_entity.pdbx_description
1 polymer ?
#
loop_
_entity_poly.entity_id
_entity_poly.type
_entity_poly.pdbx_seq_one_letter_code
_entity_poly.pdbx_strand_id
1 'polypeptide(L)'
;LRVNDFLSGLMLGVGIKLVDFKIEIGRVWDNEFMRLIVADEISPDSCRLWDIETNRKLDKDVFRRDLGDLADAYTEVARRLGVMPQGPSGVSRPTLIN
;
A
#
# COMPACT_ATOMS: atom_id res chain seq x y z
N LEU A 1 -5.16 9.98 14.84
CA LEU A 1 -4.80 8.58 15.21
C LEU A 1 -5.70 7.52 14.58
N ARG A 2 -6.98 7.78 14.26
CA ARG A 2 -7.88 6.77 13.66
C ARG A 2 -7.33 6.06 12.40
N VAL A 3 -6.55 6.74 11.57
CA VAL A 3 -5.86 6.12 10.41
C VAL A 3 -4.89 5.04 10.87
N ASN A 4 -4.11 5.31 11.93
CA ASN A 4 -3.21 4.33 12.52
C ASN A 4 -3.99 3.12 13.04
N ASP A 5 -5.06 3.33 13.80
CA ASP A 5 -5.83 2.22 14.38
C ASP A 5 -6.37 1.27 13.28
N PHE A 6 -6.89 1.85 12.19
CA PHE A 6 -7.36 1.10 11.04
C PHE A 6 -6.22 0.37 10.31
N LEU A 7 -5.14 1.08 9.94
CA LEU A 7 -4.03 0.50 9.19
C LEU A 7 -3.25 -0.53 10.00
N SER A 8 -2.99 -0.28 11.28
CA SER A 8 -2.35 -1.24 12.18
C SER A 8 -3.19 -2.51 12.31
N GLY A 9 -4.51 -2.39 12.47
CA GLY A 9 -5.41 -3.54 12.52
C GLY A 9 -5.42 -4.34 11.21
N LEU A 10 -5.53 -3.65 10.07
CA LEU A 10 -5.49 -4.26 8.74
C LEU A 10 -4.18 -5.03 8.49
N MET A 11 -3.03 -4.38 8.73
CA MET A 11 -1.71 -4.97 8.50
C MET A 11 -1.45 -6.14 9.46
N LEU A 12 -1.83 -5.99 10.73
CA LEU A 12 -1.71 -7.06 11.72
C LEU A 12 -2.53 -8.29 11.30
N GLY A 13 -3.75 -8.08 10.77
CA GLY A 13 -4.62 -9.15 10.28
C GLY A 13 -4.00 -9.99 9.15
N VAL A 14 -2.98 -9.47 8.47
CA VAL A 14 -2.24 -10.17 7.41
C VAL A 14 -0.79 -10.47 7.79
N GLY A 15 -0.45 -10.43 9.09
CA GLY A 15 0.88 -10.80 9.60
C GLY A 15 1.97 -9.77 9.33
N ILE A 16 1.62 -8.49 9.16
CA ILE A 16 2.54 -7.39 8.94
C ILE A 16 2.46 -6.40 10.12
N LYS A 17 3.63 -6.03 10.66
CA LYS A 17 3.78 -4.92 11.60
C LYS A 17 3.89 -3.61 10.82
N LEU A 18 2.93 -2.71 11.05
CA LEU A 18 3.04 -1.30 10.64
C LEU A 18 3.92 -0.56 11.64
N VAL A 19 5.15 -0.24 11.24
CA VAL A 19 6.13 0.44 12.12
C VAL A 19 5.85 1.93 12.21
N ASP A 20 5.65 2.55 11.05
CA ASP A 20 5.22 3.94 10.89
C ASP A 20 4.70 4.16 9.47
N PHE A 21 4.07 5.31 9.25
CA PHE A 21 3.59 5.74 7.93
C PHE A 21 3.52 7.26 7.83
N LYS A 22 3.53 7.76 6.60
CA LYS A 22 3.26 9.15 6.24
C LYS A 22 1.98 9.19 5.41
N ILE A 23 1.12 10.17 5.70
CA ILE A 23 -0.09 10.47 4.90
C ILE A 23 -0.11 11.94 4.56
N GLU A 24 -0.78 12.26 3.47
CA GLU A 24 -1.16 13.63 3.13
C GLU A 24 -2.66 13.82 3.29
N ILE A 25 -3.07 15.02 3.67
CA ILE A 25 -4.47 15.37 3.89
C ILE A 25 -4.87 16.47 2.92
N GLY A 26 -5.87 16.17 2.09
CA GLY A 26 -6.51 17.12 1.21
C GLY A 26 -7.68 17.82 1.90
N ARG A 27 -8.08 18.96 1.32
CA ARG A 27 -9.33 19.66 1.67
C ARG A 27 -10.27 19.59 0.49
N VAL A 28 -11.50 19.14 0.74
CA VAL A 28 -12.59 19.18 -0.24
C VAL A 28 -13.67 20.11 0.29
N TRP A 29 -14.15 20.99 -0.58
CA TRP A 29 -15.21 21.95 -0.28
C TRP A 29 -16.50 21.51 -0.92
N ASP A 30 -17.56 21.52 -0.12
CA ASP A 30 -18.95 21.30 -0.52
C ASP A 30 -19.74 22.55 -0.11
N ASN A 31 -19.87 23.50 -1.05
CA ASN A 31 -20.23 24.89 -0.78
C ASN A 31 -19.31 25.50 0.31
N GLU A 32 -19.88 25.95 1.44
CA GLU A 32 -19.15 26.52 2.57
C GLU A 32 -18.60 25.45 3.54
N PHE A 33 -18.94 24.17 3.36
CA PHE A 33 -18.51 23.10 4.23
C PHE A 33 -17.20 22.48 3.75
N MET A 34 -16.13 22.63 4.55
CA MET A 34 -14.85 21.99 4.30
C MET A 34 -14.75 20.64 5.01
N ARG A 35 -14.28 19.63 4.28
CA ARG A 35 -13.97 18.29 4.80
C ARG A 35 -12.51 17.96 4.55
N LEU A 36 -11.90 17.30 5.53
CA LEU A 36 -10.56 16.72 5.39
C LEU A 36 -10.68 15.31 4.81
N ILE A 37 -9.85 15.01 3.82
CA ILE A 37 -9.74 13.68 3.22
C ILE A 37 -8.30 13.17 3.29
N VAL A 38 -8.12 11.88 3.49
CA VAL A 38 -6.81 11.25 3.26
C VAL A 38 -6.55 11.25 1.76
N ALA A 39 -5.37 11.71 1.36
CA ALA A 39 -4.95 11.85 -0.03
C ALA A 39 -3.60 11.16 -0.24
N ASP A 40 -2.99 11.38 -1.42
CA ASP A 40 -1.72 10.77 -1.85
C ASP A 40 -1.85 9.23 -1.91
N GLU A 41 -0.89 8.50 -1.35
CA GLU A 41 -0.84 7.04 -1.40
C GLU A 41 -0.67 6.38 -0.02
N ILE A 42 -1.23 5.18 0.10
CA ILE A 42 -0.93 4.24 1.19
C ILE A 42 -0.29 3.02 0.54
N SER A 43 1.04 2.98 0.57
CA SER A 43 1.85 1.97 -0.12
C SER A 43 3.10 1.62 0.69
N PRO A 44 3.85 0.58 0.31
CA PRO A 44 5.15 0.29 0.93
C PRO A 44 6.21 1.39 0.71
N ASP A 45 5.94 2.40 -0.13
CA ASP A 45 6.76 3.61 -0.24
C ASP A 45 6.51 4.57 0.93
N SER A 46 5.24 4.72 1.33
CA SER A 46 4.79 5.65 2.38
C SER A 46 4.66 5.02 3.77
N CYS A 47 4.80 3.70 3.89
CA CYS A 47 4.71 2.93 5.14
C CYS A 47 5.95 2.08 5.37
N ARG A 48 6.43 1.98 6.62
CA ARG A 48 7.39 0.93 7.02
C ARG A 48 6.63 -0.32 7.47
N LEU A 49 6.86 -1.42 6.76
CA LEU A 49 6.08 -2.65 6.86
C LEU A 49 7.01 -3.82 7.11
N TRP A 50 6.95 -4.41 8.29
CA TRP A 50 7.84 -5.52 8.66
C TRP A 50 7.04 -6.80 8.85
N ASP A 51 7.54 -7.90 8.32
CA ASP A 51 6.99 -9.21 8.61
C ASP A 51 7.06 -9.50 10.12
N ILE A 52 5.97 -9.96 10.72
CA ILE A 52 5.89 -10.06 12.18
C ILE A 52 6.74 -11.20 12.75
N GLU A 53 6.94 -12.26 11.97
CA GLU A 53 7.67 -13.47 12.40
C GLU A 53 9.18 -13.29 12.22
N THR A 54 9.58 -12.73 11.08
CA THR A 54 10.99 -12.66 10.67
C THR A 54 11.63 -11.28 10.87
N ASN A 55 10.82 -10.24 11.12
CA ASN A 55 11.24 -8.83 11.04
C ASN A 55 11.86 -8.44 9.68
N ARG A 56 11.61 -9.21 8.62
CA ARG A 56 11.98 -8.85 7.25
C ARG A 56 11.25 -7.57 6.85
N LYS A 57 11.96 -6.63 6.23
CA LYS A 57 11.37 -5.40 5.70
C LYS A 57 10.67 -5.70 4.37
N LEU A 58 9.45 -5.20 4.23
CA LEU A 58 8.58 -5.36 3.07
C LEU A 58 8.26 -4.01 2.40
N ASP A 59 9.06 -2.99 2.74
CA ASP A 59 8.87 -1.60 2.35
C ASP A 59 10.11 -1.04 1.62
N LYS A 60 10.05 0.24 1.26
CA LYS A 60 11.12 0.94 0.54
C LYS A 60 12.49 0.91 1.23
N ASP A 61 12.58 0.58 2.52
CA ASP A 61 13.86 0.31 3.17
C ASP A 61 14.62 -0.88 2.57
N VAL A 62 13.94 -1.81 1.87
CA VAL A 62 14.61 -2.86 1.08
C VAL A 62 15.56 -2.23 0.06
N PHE A 63 15.09 -1.22 -0.68
CA PHE A 63 15.92 -0.47 -1.61
C PHE A 63 16.92 0.45 -0.90
N ARG A 64 16.50 1.19 0.14
CA ARG A 64 17.38 2.14 0.84
C ARG A 64 18.59 1.47 1.51
N ARG A 65 18.46 0.20 1.87
CA ARG A 65 19.48 -0.55 2.63
C ARG A 65 20.04 -1.75 1.86
N ASP A 66 19.72 -1.88 0.58
CA ASP A 66 20.19 -2.97 -0.29
C ASP A 66 19.94 -4.38 0.31
N LEU A 67 18.71 -4.62 0.76
CA LEU A 67 18.33 -5.85 1.50
C LEU A 67 17.75 -6.95 0.60
N GLY A 68 17.77 -6.77 -0.72
CA GLY A 68 17.23 -7.70 -1.69
C GLY A 68 16.30 -7.03 -2.69
N ASP A 69 15.40 -7.82 -3.28
CA ASP A 69 14.50 -7.36 -4.34
C ASP A 69 13.29 -6.60 -3.79
N LEU A 70 13.09 -5.39 -4.29
CA LEU A 70 11.99 -4.50 -3.88
C LEU A 70 10.63 -4.99 -4.41
N ALA A 71 10.60 -5.48 -5.66
CA ALA A 71 9.37 -5.94 -6.30
C ALA A 71 8.82 -7.20 -5.60
N ASP A 72 9.69 -8.09 -5.16
CA ASP A 72 9.31 -9.25 -4.35
C ASP A 72 8.69 -8.83 -3.02
N ALA A 73 9.28 -7.84 -2.34
CA ALA A 73 8.75 -7.31 -1.09
C ALA A 73 7.34 -6.72 -1.29
N TYR A 74 7.13 -5.98 -2.38
CA TYR A 74 5.85 -5.30 -2.65
C TYR A 74 4.79 -6.31 -3.10
N THR A 75 5.19 -7.30 -3.88
CA THR A 75 4.34 -8.42 -4.30
C THR A 75 3.85 -9.21 -3.08
N GLU A 76 4.71 -9.41 -2.08
CA GLU A 76 4.33 -10.10 -0.85
C GLU A 76 3.28 -9.33 -0.05
N VAL A 77 3.42 -7.99 0.07
CA VAL A 77 2.40 -7.13 0.69
C VAL A 77 1.08 -7.23 -0.08
N ALA A 78 1.12 -7.11 -1.41
CA ALA A 78 -0.07 -7.18 -2.26
C ALA A 78 -0.77 -8.54 -2.17
N ARG A 79 -0.01 -9.64 -2.14
CA ARG A 79 -0.51 -11.00 -1.99
C ARG A 79 -1.21 -11.19 -0.64
N ARG A 80 -0.61 -10.72 0.45
CA ARG A 80 -1.18 -10.81 1.80
C ARG A 80 -2.45 -10.00 1.97
N LEU A 81 -2.51 -8.81 1.36
CA LEU A 81 -3.71 -7.99 1.33
C LEU A 81 -4.77 -8.47 0.32
N GLY A 82 -4.47 -9.47 -0.50
CA GLY A 82 -5.40 -9.99 -1.51
C GLY A 82 -5.66 -9.02 -2.67
N VAL A 83 -4.76 -8.08 -2.95
CA VAL A 83 -4.89 -7.04 -3.98
C VAL A 83 -4.06 -7.30 -5.23
N MET A 84 -3.53 -8.52 -5.37
CA MET A 84 -2.87 -8.94 -6.60
C MET A 84 -3.84 -8.86 -7.78
N PRO A 85 -3.41 -8.35 -8.95
CA PRO A 85 -4.23 -8.37 -10.15
C PRO A 85 -4.65 -9.81 -10.45
N GLN A 86 -5.96 -10.07 -10.44
CA GLN A 86 -6.49 -11.29 -11.01
C GLN A 86 -6.22 -11.22 -12.52
N GLY A 87 -5.74 -12.33 -13.12
CA GLY A 87 -5.41 -12.42 -14.54
C GLY A 87 -6.53 -11.93 -15.46
N PRO A 88 -6.26 -11.71 -16.76
CA PRO A 88 -7.06 -10.82 -17.59
C PRO A 88 -8.54 -11.21 -17.57
N SER A 89 -9.37 -10.34 -16.99
CA SER A 89 -10.80 -10.29 -17.28
C SER A 89 -10.98 -9.84 -18.73
N GLY A 90 -10.81 -10.76 -19.67
CA GLY A 90 -11.37 -10.70 -21.03
C GLY A 90 -11.15 -9.43 -21.87
N VAL A 91 -10.15 -8.59 -21.59
CA VAL A 91 -9.87 -7.44 -22.47
C VAL A 91 -9.10 -7.96 -23.67
N SER A 92 -9.81 -8.17 -24.79
CA SER A 92 -9.19 -8.41 -26.09
C SER A 92 -8.20 -7.29 -26.37
N ARG A 93 -6.96 -7.65 -26.71
CA ARG A 93 -5.94 -6.69 -27.15
C ARG A 93 -6.54 -5.75 -28.22
N PRO A 94 -6.24 -4.45 -28.21
CA PRO A 94 -6.67 -3.57 -29.28
C PRO A 94 -6.12 -4.10 -30.61
N THR A 95 -7.00 -4.47 -31.53
CA THR A 95 -6.63 -4.77 -32.91
C THR A 95 -6.57 -3.48 -33.70
N LEU A 96 -5.47 -3.27 -34.43
CA LEU A 96 -5.39 -2.23 -35.44
C LEU A 96 -6.44 -2.51 -36.53
N ILE A 97 -7.30 -1.52 -36.77
CA ILE A 97 -8.23 -1.52 -37.89
C ILE A 97 -7.49 -0.82 -39.04
N ASN A 98 -7.13 -1.58 -40.08
CA ASN A 98 -6.59 -1.04 -41.33
C ASN A 98 -7.72 -0.63 -42.26
#